data_AF-A0A351Z086-F1
#
_entry.id   AF-A0A351Z086-F1
#
_cell.length_a   1.000
_cell.length_b   1.000
_cell.length_c   1.000
_cell.angle_alpha   90.00
_cell.angle_beta   90.00
_cell.angle_gamma   90.00
#
_symmetry.space_group_name_H-M   'P 1'
#
loop_
_entity.id
_entity.type
_entity.pdbx_description
1 polymer ?
#
loop_
_entity_poly.entity_id
_entity_poly.type
_entity_poly.pdbx_seq_one_letter_code
_entity_poly.pdbx_strand_id
1 'polypeptide(L)'
;MKKKTSRFARLIFFAAFLFTVQFFSAQASALEIYRPENFGNMNIVPCMIRVTDMDGNDASSSIISISYSWYYEINKKKGKWLHRYWNGCFTGGTVVHLDMKSGSYKISVYTPVKDQSEYASLTRQDWISNEFVYKTGSPALNVIFVSPVANDNGFYTGAWHIDYRAPKFYIYTKPKME
;
A
#
# COMPACT_ATOMS: atom_id res chain seq x y z
N MET A 1 -50.17 -33.80 -24.07
CA MET A 1 -49.66 -32.41 -24.11
C MET A 1 -48.24 -32.36 -23.53
N LYS A 2 -47.21 -32.28 -24.39
CA LYS A 2 -45.81 -32.12 -23.93
C LYS A 2 -45.56 -30.63 -23.61
N LYS A 3 -45.20 -30.33 -22.36
CA LYS A 3 -44.86 -28.99 -21.88
C LYS A 3 -43.69 -28.42 -22.70
N LYS A 4 -43.95 -27.41 -23.53
CA LYS A 4 -42.92 -26.52 -24.09
C LYS A 4 -42.40 -25.61 -22.98
N THR A 5 -41.52 -26.13 -22.13
CA THR A 5 -40.74 -25.30 -21.20
C THR A 5 -39.68 -24.55 -22.01
N SER A 6 -40.12 -23.36 -22.43
CA SER A 6 -39.41 -22.20 -22.96
C SER A 6 -37.87 -22.25 -22.88
N ARG A 7 -37.22 -22.42 -24.04
CA ARG A 7 -35.79 -22.12 -24.24
C ARG A 7 -35.43 -20.67 -23.87
N PHE A 8 -36.42 -19.77 -23.84
CA PHE A 8 -36.29 -18.37 -23.48
C PHE A 8 -35.95 -18.16 -21.99
N ALA A 9 -36.50 -18.98 -21.10
CA ALA A 9 -36.23 -18.88 -19.66
C ALA A 9 -34.77 -19.26 -19.31
N ARG A 10 -34.15 -20.17 -20.08
CA ARG A 10 -32.74 -20.56 -19.90
C ARG A 10 -31.77 -19.47 -20.39
N LEU A 11 -32.14 -18.71 -21.42
CA LEU A 11 -31.31 -17.64 -21.97
C LEU A 11 -31.26 -16.43 -21.02
N ILE A 12 -32.38 -16.09 -20.39
CA ILE A 12 -32.47 -15.02 -19.38
C ILE A 12 -31.69 -15.40 -18.12
N PHE A 13 -31.77 -16.66 -17.68
CA PHE A 13 -30.97 -17.15 -16.54
C PHE A 13 -29.46 -17.12 -16.83
N PHE A 14 -29.03 -17.47 -18.05
CA PHE A 14 -27.62 -17.40 -18.44
C PHE A 14 -27.11 -15.96 -18.55
N ALA A 15 -27.92 -15.05 -19.09
CA ALA A 15 -27.56 -13.62 -19.16
C ALA A 15 -27.48 -12.98 -17.77
N ALA A 16 -28.42 -13.29 -16.87
CA ALA A 16 -28.38 -12.82 -15.49
C ALA A 16 -27.21 -13.42 -14.69
N PHE A 17 -26.83 -14.67 -14.96
CA PHE A 17 -25.67 -15.31 -14.34
C PHE A 17 -24.34 -14.74 -14.87
N LEU A 18 -24.25 -14.40 -16.15
CA LEU A 18 -23.08 -13.70 -16.70
C LEU A 18 -22.97 -12.26 -16.18
N PHE A 19 -24.10 -11.57 -15.97
CA PHE A 19 -24.11 -10.22 -15.42
C PHE A 19 -23.74 -10.18 -13.93
N THR A 20 -24.09 -11.20 -13.15
CA THR A 20 -23.67 -11.29 -11.75
C THR A 20 -22.22 -11.74 -11.60
N VAL A 21 -21.72 -12.63 -12.45
CA VAL A 21 -20.30 -13.05 -12.38
C VAL A 21 -19.35 -11.92 -12.75
N GLN A 22 -19.73 -11.00 -13.65
CA GLN A 22 -18.91 -9.79 -13.92
C GLN A 22 -18.91 -8.77 -12.78
N PHE A 23 -19.91 -8.78 -11.89
CA PHE A 23 -19.97 -7.86 -10.75
C PHE A 23 -19.12 -8.28 -9.54
N PHE A 24 -18.65 -9.53 -9.49
CA PHE A 24 -17.84 -10.03 -8.37
C PHE A 24 -16.32 -10.01 -8.60
N SER A 25 -15.85 -9.53 -9.75
CA SER A 25 -14.41 -9.45 -10.06
C SER A 25 -13.81 -8.05 -9.94
N ALA A 26 -14.60 -7.03 -9.64
CA ALA A 26 -14.13 -5.67 -9.38
C ALA A 26 -14.08 -5.39 -7.88
N GLN A 27 -13.53 -6.31 -7.09
CA GLN A 27 -13.01 -5.90 -5.80
C GLN A 27 -11.76 -5.08 -6.14
N ALA A 28 -11.92 -3.76 -6.17
CA ALA A 28 -10.80 -2.82 -6.20
C ALA A 28 -9.93 -3.18 -5.00
N SER A 29 -8.93 -4.03 -5.24
CA SER A 29 -7.96 -4.40 -4.22
C SER A 29 -7.23 -3.11 -3.87
N ALA A 30 -7.38 -2.66 -2.62
CA ALA A 30 -6.63 -1.53 -2.12
C ALA A 30 -5.13 -1.75 -2.39
N LEU A 31 -4.41 -0.67 -2.67
CA LEU A 31 -2.95 -0.71 -2.70
C LEU A 31 -2.45 -0.91 -1.26
N GLU A 32 -1.76 -2.01 -1.01
CA GLU A 32 -1.05 -2.28 0.22
C GLU A 32 0.34 -1.62 0.17
N ILE A 33 0.59 -0.70 1.09
CA ILE A 33 1.86 -0.03 1.26
C ILE A 33 2.45 -0.53 2.56
N TYR A 34 3.40 -1.45 2.45
CA TYR A 34 4.05 -2.03 3.60
C TYR A 34 5.33 -1.28 3.94
N ARG A 35 5.39 -0.74 5.16
CA ARG A 35 6.65 -0.36 5.76
C ARG A 35 7.12 -1.46 6.71
N PRO A 36 8.12 -2.25 6.30
CA PRO A 36 9.00 -2.98 7.19
C PRO A 36 9.19 -2.48 8.62
N GLU A 37 9.30 -3.43 9.55
CA GLU A 37 9.88 -3.16 10.86
C GLU A 37 11.40 -3.05 10.73
N ASN A 38 11.95 -1.97 11.25
CA ASN A 38 13.37 -1.68 11.38
C ASN A 38 13.80 -1.83 12.87
N PHE A 39 15.06 -1.54 13.17
CA PHE A 39 15.56 -1.52 14.54
C PHE A 39 15.45 -0.13 15.19
N GLY A 40 15.09 -0.12 16.48
CA GLY A 40 15.16 1.04 17.35
C GLY A 40 14.35 2.25 16.87
N ASN A 41 14.94 3.44 17.00
CA ASN A 41 14.28 4.71 16.74
C ASN A 41 13.91 4.93 15.27
N MET A 42 14.41 4.12 14.34
CA MET A 42 13.97 4.19 12.95
C MET A 42 12.47 3.87 12.83
N ASN A 43 11.93 2.95 13.65
CA ASN A 43 10.51 2.59 13.59
C ASN A 43 9.57 3.76 13.89
N ILE A 44 9.99 4.70 14.73
CA ILE A 44 9.15 5.82 15.17
C ILE A 44 9.20 7.02 14.22
N VAL A 45 10.14 7.06 13.26
CA VAL A 45 10.18 8.11 12.22
C VAL A 45 8.93 7.96 11.34
N PRO A 46 8.01 8.94 11.28
CA PRO A 46 6.76 8.80 10.52
C PRO A 46 6.98 8.90 9.01
N CYS A 47 6.24 8.13 8.21
CA CYS A 47 6.15 8.28 6.76
C CYS A 47 4.77 8.84 6.39
N MET A 48 4.71 9.92 5.63
CA MET A 48 3.45 10.47 5.11
C MET A 48 3.29 10.12 3.64
N ILE A 49 2.14 9.56 3.26
CA ILE A 49 1.81 9.26 1.86
C ILE A 49 1.47 10.57 1.14
N ARG A 50 2.04 10.73 -0.05
CA ARG A 50 1.66 11.75 -1.03
C ARG A 50 1.15 11.05 -2.29
N VAL A 51 0.02 11.53 -2.79
CA VAL A 51 -0.59 11.05 -4.02
C VAL A 51 -0.73 12.22 -4.97
N THR A 52 -0.14 12.09 -6.15
CA THR A 52 -0.31 13.06 -7.24
C THR A 52 -0.89 12.39 -8.48
N ASP A 53 -1.58 13.18 -9.31
CA ASP A 53 -1.97 12.74 -10.64
C ASP A 53 -0.73 12.63 -11.55
N MET A 54 -0.94 12.21 -12.81
CA MET A 54 0.17 12.06 -13.76
C MET A 54 0.82 13.39 -14.13
N ASP A 55 0.11 14.50 -14.01
CA ASP A 55 0.57 15.87 -14.29
C ASP A 55 1.28 16.51 -13.08
N GLY A 56 1.25 15.85 -11.91
CA GLY A 56 1.93 16.27 -10.69
C GLY A 56 1.07 17.08 -9.72
N ASN A 57 -0.24 17.21 -9.96
CA ASN A 57 -1.14 17.90 -9.04
C ASN A 57 -1.53 17.00 -7.87
N ASP A 58 -1.88 17.60 -6.73
CA ASP A 58 -2.39 16.86 -5.57
C ASP A 58 -3.67 16.08 -5.94
N ALA A 59 -3.63 14.77 -5.74
CA ALA A 59 -4.73 13.85 -6.03
C ALA A 59 -5.33 13.26 -4.75
N SER A 60 -5.14 13.92 -3.60
CA SER A 60 -5.71 13.48 -2.31
C SER A 60 -7.23 13.27 -2.35
N SER A 61 -7.96 14.02 -3.18
CA SER A 61 -9.42 13.87 -3.38
C SER A 61 -9.83 12.59 -4.13
N SER A 62 -8.87 11.86 -4.68
CA SER A 62 -9.07 10.56 -5.34
C SER A 62 -8.97 9.38 -4.37
N ILE A 63 -8.50 9.60 -3.14
CA ILE A 63 -8.45 8.61 -2.08
C ILE A 63 -9.86 8.38 -1.54
N ILE A 64 -10.35 7.14 -1.60
CA ILE A 64 -11.65 6.72 -1.07
C ILE A 64 -11.52 6.44 0.42
N SER A 65 -10.50 5.67 0.80
CA SER A 65 -10.24 5.35 2.20
C SER A 65 -8.79 4.98 2.46
N ILE A 66 -8.37 5.17 3.71
CA ILE A 66 -7.08 4.70 4.23
C ILE A 66 -7.37 3.89 5.49
N SER A 67 -6.83 2.68 5.56
CA SER A 67 -6.83 1.86 6.77
C SER A 67 -5.45 1.29 7.04
N TYR A 68 -5.22 0.84 8.27
CA TYR A 68 -3.91 0.40 8.73
C TYR A 68 -4.02 -0.96 9.40
N SER A 69 -2.94 -1.71 9.32
CA SER A 69 -2.78 -2.97 10.06
C SER A 69 -1.33 -3.14 10.45
N TRP A 70 -1.08 -3.58 11.67
CA TRP A 70 0.25 -3.97 12.11
C TRP A 70 0.55 -5.39 11.65
N TYR A 71 1.71 -5.59 11.02
CA TYR A 71 2.10 -6.90 10.48
C TYR A 71 1.98 -8.03 11.52
N TYR A 72 2.35 -7.77 12.78
CA TYR A 72 2.30 -8.74 13.87
C TYR A 72 0.89 -8.98 14.44
N GLU A 73 -0.08 -8.11 14.18
CA GLU A 73 -1.48 -8.26 14.65
C GLU A 73 -2.36 -8.98 13.62
N ILE A 74 -1.99 -8.94 12.33
CA ILE A 74 -2.68 -9.68 11.25
C ILE A 74 -2.76 -11.18 11.58
N ASN A 75 -1.73 -11.74 12.22
CA ASN A 75 -1.69 -13.16 12.61
C ASN A 75 -2.34 -13.49 13.96
N LYS A 76 -2.53 -12.52 14.88
CA LYS A 76 -2.94 -12.82 16.26
C LYS A 76 -4.44 -12.65 16.51
N LYS A 77 -5.16 -11.87 15.71
CA LYS A 77 -6.61 -11.70 15.84
C LYS A 77 -7.23 -11.67 14.46
N LYS A 78 -7.97 -12.74 14.10
CA LYS A 78 -8.77 -12.85 12.88
C LYS A 78 -9.44 -11.50 12.53
N GLY A 79 -8.89 -10.79 11.55
CA GLY A 79 -9.57 -9.73 10.79
C GLY A 79 -9.91 -8.41 11.51
N LYS A 80 -9.20 -8.00 12.58
CA LYS A 80 -9.41 -6.65 13.12
C LYS A 80 -8.44 -5.65 12.48
N TRP A 81 -8.94 -4.94 11.48
CA TRP A 81 -8.36 -3.71 10.92
C TRP A 81 -8.16 -2.70 12.05
N LEU A 82 -6.92 -2.30 12.30
CA LEU A 82 -6.55 -1.58 13.52
C LEU A 82 -6.13 -0.15 13.17
N HIS A 83 -6.98 0.75 13.67
CA HIS A 83 -6.83 2.21 13.72
C HIS A 83 -6.98 2.96 12.40
N ARG A 84 -7.92 3.92 12.38
CA ARG A 84 -8.01 4.98 11.36
C ARG A 84 -7.12 6.12 11.85
N TYR A 85 -5.84 6.12 11.49
CA TYR A 85 -5.01 7.31 11.66
C TYR A 85 -5.29 8.30 10.52
N TRP A 86 -5.56 9.54 10.93
CA TRP A 86 -5.79 10.68 10.05
C TRP A 86 -4.46 11.07 9.34
N ASN A 87 -4.53 11.41 8.04
CA ASN A 87 -3.44 11.94 7.18
C ASN A 87 -2.40 10.97 6.55
N GLY A 88 -2.69 9.68 6.35
CA GLY A 88 -1.78 8.81 5.57
C GLY A 88 -0.38 8.64 6.18
N CYS A 89 -0.27 8.80 7.50
CA CYS A 89 0.96 8.74 8.26
C CYS A 89 1.15 7.33 8.89
N PHE A 90 2.31 6.72 8.73
CA PHE A 90 2.58 5.35 9.18
C PHE A 90 4.03 5.11 9.63
N THR A 91 4.20 4.15 10.54
CA THR A 91 5.46 3.81 11.20
C THR A 91 5.99 2.43 10.80
N GLY A 92 7.18 2.05 11.27
CA GLY A 92 7.77 0.73 10.99
C GLY A 92 6.88 -0.40 11.46
N GLY A 93 6.74 -1.47 10.66
CA GLY A 93 5.87 -2.61 10.96
C GLY A 93 4.39 -2.41 10.57
N THR A 94 4.07 -1.33 9.86
CA THR A 94 2.71 -0.99 9.44
C THR A 94 2.47 -1.33 7.96
N VAL A 95 1.32 -1.92 7.67
CA VAL A 95 0.74 -2.00 6.32
C VAL A 95 -0.39 -0.98 6.22
N VAL A 96 -0.30 -0.08 5.26
CA VAL A 96 -1.37 0.85 4.89
C VAL A 96 -2.15 0.27 3.73
N HIS A 97 -3.47 0.35 3.79
CA HIS A 97 -4.37 -0.06 2.72
C HIS A 97 -5.00 1.19 2.15
N LEU A 98 -4.62 1.52 0.92
CA LEU A 98 -5.00 2.73 0.22
C LEU A 98 -6.01 2.39 -0.88
N ASP A 99 -7.28 2.73 -0.63
CA ASP A 99 -8.36 2.57 -1.60
C ASP A 99 -8.56 3.88 -2.38
N MET A 100 -8.70 3.79 -3.69
CA MET A 100 -8.65 4.93 -4.61
C MET A 100 -9.67 4.78 -5.74
N LYS A 101 -10.16 5.92 -6.24
CA LYS A 101 -10.97 5.98 -7.47
C LYS A 101 -10.14 5.45 -8.65
N SER A 102 -10.81 4.81 -9.61
CA SER A 102 -10.16 4.28 -10.81
C SER A 102 -9.32 5.35 -11.52
N GLY A 103 -8.06 5.05 -11.79
CA GLY A 103 -7.11 5.97 -12.43
C GLY A 103 -5.66 5.49 -12.40
N SER A 104 -4.77 6.40 -12.76
CA SER A 104 -3.32 6.24 -12.63
C SER A 104 -2.77 7.39 -11.80
N TYR A 105 -1.96 7.07 -10.81
CA TYR A 105 -1.46 8.01 -9.82
C TYR A 105 0.02 7.76 -9.56
N LYS A 106 0.72 8.82 -9.16
CA LYS A 106 2.07 8.74 -8.62
C LYS A 106 1.98 8.73 -7.10
N ILE A 107 2.57 7.72 -6.49
CA ILE A 107 2.64 7.54 -5.05
C ILE A 107 4.07 7.83 -4.61
N SER A 108 4.23 8.68 -3.60
CA SER A 108 5.49 8.92 -2.91
C SER A 108 5.25 8.99 -1.41
N VAL A 109 6.33 8.95 -0.63
CA VAL A 109 6.29 9.23 0.81
C VAL A 109 7.29 10.30 1.18
N TYR A 110 7.00 10.99 2.28
CA TYR A 110 7.92 11.96 2.82
C TYR A 110 7.86 12.06 4.34
N THR A 111 8.91 12.64 4.92
CA THR A 111 8.99 13.01 6.34
C THR A 111 9.62 14.39 6.45
N PRO A 112 8.87 15.42 6.87
CA PRO A 112 9.43 16.75 7.12
C PRO A 112 10.52 16.73 8.19
N VAL A 113 11.53 17.60 8.10
CA VAL A 113 12.64 17.69 9.09
C VAL A 113 12.14 17.70 10.53
N LYS A 114 11.10 18.49 10.81
CA LYS A 114 10.51 18.62 12.16
C LYS A 114 9.98 17.31 12.74
N ASP A 115 9.65 16.33 11.89
CA ASP A 115 9.04 15.07 12.28
C ASP A 115 10.05 13.91 12.28
N GLN A 116 11.33 14.16 11.98
CA GLN A 116 12.40 13.15 11.90
C GLN A 116 13.06 12.80 13.25
N SER A 117 12.56 13.34 14.36
CA SER A 117 13.11 13.12 15.70
C SER A 117 14.63 13.43 15.74
N GLU A 118 15.44 12.57 16.36
CA GLU A 118 16.90 12.69 16.47
C GLU A 118 17.63 12.78 15.12
N TYR A 119 17.04 12.26 14.03
CA TYR A 119 17.64 12.29 12.70
C TYR A 119 17.55 13.68 12.03
N ALA A 120 16.72 14.59 12.55
CA ALA A 120 16.56 15.93 12.02
C ALA A 120 17.89 16.71 12.01
N SER A 121 18.68 16.56 13.07
CA SER A 121 19.96 17.26 13.23
C SER A 121 21.07 16.72 12.30
N LEU A 122 20.97 15.45 11.93
CA LEU A 122 21.93 14.72 11.09
C LEU A 122 21.71 15.02 9.60
N THR A 123 20.45 15.01 9.17
CA THR A 123 20.11 15.08 7.74
C THR A 123 19.73 16.49 7.29
N ARG A 124 19.11 17.30 8.16
CA ARG A 124 18.74 18.71 7.95
C ARG A 124 17.90 18.97 6.69
N GLN A 125 17.26 17.94 6.14
CA GLN A 125 16.44 18.01 4.94
C GLN A 125 15.26 17.05 5.06
N ASP A 126 14.18 17.31 4.33
CA ASP A 126 13.04 16.41 4.27
C ASP A 126 13.48 15.05 3.67
N TRP A 127 13.00 13.96 4.28
CA TRP A 127 13.20 12.64 3.69
C TRP A 127 12.13 12.45 2.66
N ILE A 128 12.50 12.27 1.40
CA ILE A 128 11.57 12.13 0.28
C ILE A 128 11.90 10.82 -0.44
N SER A 129 10.89 10.14 -0.96
CA SER A 129 11.07 8.96 -1.80
C SER A 129 11.12 9.27 -3.29
N ASN A 130 11.51 8.27 -4.07
CA ASN A 130 11.11 8.21 -5.48
C ASN A 130 9.58 8.11 -5.64
N GLU A 131 9.10 8.33 -6.85
CA GLU A 131 7.70 8.12 -7.22
C GLU A 131 7.49 6.68 -7.69
N PHE A 132 6.32 6.12 -7.36
CA PHE A 132 5.82 4.85 -7.86
C PHE A 132 4.53 5.07 -8.63
N VAL A 133 4.47 4.61 -9.89
CA VAL A 133 3.26 4.73 -10.72
C VAL A 133 2.32 3.58 -10.38
N TYR A 134 1.18 3.90 -9.78
CA TYR A 134 0.13 2.95 -9.46
C TYR A 134 -1.04 3.11 -10.43
N LYS A 135 -1.47 2.00 -11.03
CA LYS A 135 -2.68 1.93 -11.85
C LYS A 135 -3.70 1.06 -11.14
N THR A 136 -4.81 1.66 -10.73
CA THR A 136 -5.89 0.97 -10.03
C THR A 136 -6.46 -0.16 -10.89
N GLY A 137 -6.85 -1.27 -10.25
CA GLY A 137 -7.44 -2.41 -10.94
C GLY A 137 -6.44 -3.25 -11.74
N SER A 138 -5.13 -2.97 -11.61
CA SER A 138 -4.08 -3.85 -12.11
C SER A 138 -4.04 -5.12 -11.25
N PRO A 139 -4.26 -6.32 -11.80
CA PRO A 139 -4.19 -7.56 -11.02
C PRO A 139 -2.75 -7.95 -10.66
N ALA A 140 -1.75 -7.27 -11.21
CA ALA A 140 -0.35 -7.68 -11.12
C ALA A 140 0.39 -7.15 -9.89
N LEU A 141 0.01 -5.98 -9.35
CA LEU A 141 0.80 -5.29 -8.33
C LEU A 141 -0.11 -4.47 -7.40
N ASN A 142 -0.45 -5.07 -6.25
CA ASN A 142 -1.21 -4.42 -5.17
C ASN A 142 -0.37 -4.20 -3.92
N VAL A 143 0.93 -4.51 -3.94
CA VAL A 143 1.81 -4.37 -2.78
C VAL A 143 3.05 -3.59 -3.18
N ILE A 144 3.38 -2.56 -2.40
CA ILE A 144 4.65 -1.84 -2.48
C ILE A 144 5.30 -1.76 -1.09
N PHE A 145 6.62 -1.73 -1.09
CA PHE A 145 7.44 -1.60 0.11
C PHE A 145 7.92 -0.16 0.24
N VAL A 146 7.94 0.33 1.48
CA VAL A 146 8.52 1.63 1.84
C VAL A 146 9.64 1.38 2.81
N SER A 147 10.83 1.88 2.50
CA SER A 147 12.02 1.57 3.29
C SER A 147 12.95 2.78 3.39
N PRO A 148 13.63 2.97 4.53
CA PRO A 148 14.63 4.03 4.63
C PRO A 148 15.84 3.68 3.76
N VAL A 149 16.44 4.68 3.14
CA VAL A 149 17.68 4.51 2.37
C VAL A 149 18.86 4.53 3.33
N ALA A 150 19.75 3.56 3.17
CA ALA A 150 21.02 3.47 3.88
C ALA A 150 22.19 3.48 2.90
N ASN A 151 23.34 3.99 3.34
CA ASN A 151 24.59 3.91 2.58
C ASN A 151 25.23 2.53 2.71
N ASP A 152 26.36 2.32 2.02
CA ASP A 152 27.08 1.04 2.01
C ASP A 152 27.56 0.58 3.39
N ASN A 153 27.67 1.51 4.35
CA ASN A 153 28.04 1.23 5.73
C ASN A 153 26.82 0.95 6.64
N GLY A 154 25.61 0.90 6.08
CA GLY A 154 24.37 0.61 6.81
C GLY A 154 23.78 1.79 7.58
N PHE A 155 24.28 3.02 7.39
CA PHE A 155 23.74 4.22 8.02
C PHE A 155 22.66 4.87 7.16
N TYR A 156 21.55 5.26 7.78
CA TYR A 156 20.46 5.95 7.09
C TYR A 156 20.90 7.31 6.55
N THR A 157 20.61 7.56 5.27
CA THR A 157 21.08 8.76 4.55
C THR A 157 20.08 9.90 4.56
N GLY A 158 18.91 9.69 5.15
CA GLY A 158 17.85 10.68 5.18
C GLY A 158 16.97 10.73 3.95
N ALA A 159 16.60 9.56 3.43
CA ALA A 159 15.68 9.43 2.31
C ALA A 159 14.83 8.17 2.46
N TRP A 160 13.73 8.13 1.72
CA TRP A 160 12.88 6.94 1.59
C TRP A 160 13.05 6.31 0.22
N HIS A 161 12.68 5.04 0.10
CA HIS A 161 12.59 4.34 -1.16
C HIS A 161 11.30 3.55 -1.22
N ILE A 162 10.61 3.62 -2.36
CA ILE A 162 9.39 2.88 -2.65
C ILE A 162 9.60 2.00 -3.88
N ASP A 163 9.29 0.72 -3.75
CA ASP A 163 9.30 -0.22 -4.87
C ASP A 163 8.34 -1.38 -4.60
N TYR A 164 7.86 -2.07 -5.64
CA TYR A 164 7.18 -3.36 -5.50
C TYR A 164 8.16 -4.47 -5.09
N ARG A 165 9.46 -4.27 -5.35
CA ARG A 165 10.52 -5.16 -4.89
C ARG A 165 10.81 -4.88 -3.43
N ALA A 166 10.91 -5.95 -2.64
CA ALA A 166 11.43 -5.82 -1.29
C ALA A 166 12.84 -5.18 -1.31
N PRO A 167 13.18 -4.33 -0.34
CA PRO A 167 14.51 -3.70 -0.28
C PRO A 167 15.62 -4.76 -0.28
N LYS A 168 16.78 -4.48 -0.87
CA LYS A 168 17.89 -5.44 -0.94
C LYS A 168 18.38 -5.88 0.45
N PHE A 169 18.39 -4.97 1.42
CA PHE A 169 18.74 -5.28 2.82
C PHE A 169 17.64 -6.06 3.56
N TYR A 170 16.45 -6.21 2.97
CA TYR A 170 15.39 -7.11 3.43
C TYR A 170 15.67 -8.57 3.08
N ILE A 171 16.70 -8.85 2.27
CA ILE A 171 17.28 -10.19 2.11
C ILE A 171 18.13 -10.52 3.35
N TYR A 172 17.60 -10.29 4.55
CA TYR A 172 17.99 -11.08 5.71
C TYR A 172 17.20 -12.37 5.60
N THR A 173 17.82 -13.33 4.91
CA THR A 173 17.47 -14.74 5.00
C THR A 173 17.21 -15.05 6.47
N LYS A 174 16.01 -15.57 6.78
CA LYS A 174 15.80 -16.30 8.04
C LYS A 174 17.06 -17.16 8.26
N PRO A 175 17.66 -17.16 9.45
CA PRO A 175 18.80 -18.05 9.69
C PRO A 175 18.41 -19.44 9.20
N LYS A 176 19.28 -20.07 8.41
CA LYS A 176 19.11 -21.49 8.13
C LYS A 176 18.98 -22.16 9.50
N MET A 177 17.86 -22.85 9.73
CA MET A 177 17.82 -23.77 10.86
C MET A 177 18.90 -24.81 10.56
N GLU A 178 19.97 -24.80 11.36
CA GLU A 178 20.93 -25.91 11.40
C GLU A 178 20.25 -27.18 11.91
#